data_AF-A0A7J7NWC3-F1
#
_entry.id   AF-A0A7J7NWC3-F1
#
_cell.length_a   1.000
_cell.length_b   1.000
_cell.length_c   1.000
_cell.angle_alpha   90.00
_cell.angle_beta   90.00
_cell.angle_gamma   90.00
#
_symmetry.space_group_name_H-M   'P 1'
#
loop_
_entity.id
_entity.type
_entity.pdbx_description
1 polymer ?
#
loop_
_entity_poly.entity_id
_entity_poly.type
_entity_poly.pdbx_seq_one_letter_code
_entity_poly.pdbx_strand_id
1 'polypeptide(L)'
;MGSEMAWVEGDSEAAIQAFSNDAIPWVLDARWKIVKKKDSKNYIFSYTEEANFGADCMSKKACFLLEGERATYVGRPHFLKVEISMREYFRFD
;
A
#
# COMPACT_ATOMS: atom_id res chain seq x y z
N MET A 1 15.69 -13.28 -18.53
CA MET A 1 14.89 -12.05 -18.28
C MET A 1 14.79 -11.91 -16.78
N GLY A 2 15.42 -10.89 -16.19
CA GLY A 2 15.36 -10.69 -14.74
C GLY A 2 13.93 -10.34 -14.34
N SER A 3 13.36 -11.03 -13.36
CA SER A 3 12.09 -10.63 -12.78
C SER A 3 12.26 -9.24 -12.15
N GLU A 4 11.38 -8.32 -12.53
CA GLU A 4 11.33 -6.99 -11.94
C GLU A 4 10.90 -7.12 -10.47
N MET A 5 11.58 -6.39 -9.59
CA MET A 5 11.27 -6.38 -8.16
C MET A 5 10.29 -5.25 -7.87
N ALA A 6 9.20 -5.53 -7.15
CA ALA A 6 8.29 -4.54 -6.60
C ALA A 6 8.52 -4.41 -5.10
N TRP A 7 8.82 -3.20 -4.63
CA TRP A 7 8.88 -2.89 -3.20
C TRP A 7 7.52 -2.38 -2.74
N VAL A 8 7.01 -2.98 -1.66
CA VAL A 8 5.71 -2.63 -1.08
C VAL A 8 5.92 -2.28 0.39
N GLU A 9 5.58 -1.05 0.74
CA GLU A 9 5.70 -0.53 2.09
C GLU A 9 4.32 -0.42 2.75
N GLY A 10 4.24 -0.79 4.03
CA GLY A 10 3.02 -0.70 4.82
C GLY A 10 3.29 -0.49 6.30
N ASP A 11 2.29 0.06 7.00
CA ASP A 11 2.31 0.36 8.43
C ASP A 11 1.61 -0.73 9.27
N SER A 12 1.14 -1.80 8.63
CA SER A 12 0.57 -2.96 9.31
C SER A 12 1.57 -4.11 9.34
N GLU A 13 2.26 -4.28 10.47
CA GLU A 13 3.20 -5.38 10.65
C GLU A 13 2.54 -6.75 10.39
N ALA A 14 1.32 -6.96 10.88
CA ALA A 14 0.57 -8.19 10.66
C ALA A 14 0.32 -8.45 9.16
N ALA A 15 -0.02 -7.42 8.39
CA ALA A 15 -0.18 -7.56 6.95
C ALA A 15 1.16 -7.88 6.27
N ILE A 16 2.22 -7.13 6.59
CA ILE A 16 3.56 -7.36 6.02
C ILE A 16 4.04 -8.79 6.30
N GLN A 17 3.89 -9.29 7.53
CA GLN A 17 4.26 -10.67 7.87
C GLN A 17 3.42 -11.70 7.11
N ALA A 18 2.10 -11.49 6.99
CA ALA A 18 1.24 -12.38 6.23
C ALA A 18 1.66 -12.45 4.76
N PHE A 19 1.91 -11.31 4.12
CA PHE A 19 2.31 -11.25 2.71
C PHE A 19 3.74 -11.75 2.45
N SER A 20 4.69 -11.43 3.32
CA SER A 20 6.08 -11.94 3.23
C SER A 20 6.17 -13.45 3.36
N ASN A 21 5.33 -14.06 4.21
CA ASN A 21 5.35 -15.50 4.46
C ASN A 21 4.35 -16.29 3.59
N ASP A 22 3.68 -15.64 2.63
CA ASP A 22 2.56 -16.18 1.84
C ASP A 22 1.44 -16.80 2.72
N ALA A 23 1.31 -16.33 3.96
CA ALA A 23 0.33 -16.75 4.96
C ALA A 23 -0.93 -15.86 4.90
N ILE A 24 -1.45 -15.66 3.68
CA ILE A 24 -2.56 -14.75 3.41
C ILE A 24 -3.88 -15.30 3.98
N PRO A 25 -4.70 -14.49 4.67
CA PRO A 25 -6.04 -14.89 5.05
C PRO A 25 -6.86 -15.37 3.84
N TRP A 26 -7.64 -16.44 4.02
CA TRP A 26 -8.41 -17.08 2.93
C TRP A 26 -9.31 -16.11 2.15
N VAL A 27 -9.82 -15.06 2.82
CA VAL A 27 -10.67 -14.03 2.21
C VAL A 27 -9.94 -13.17 1.19
N LEU A 28 -8.61 -13.05 1.29
CA LEU A 28 -7.76 -12.29 0.37
C LEU A 28 -6.97 -13.17 -0.60
N ASP A 29 -6.81 -14.46 -0.32
CA ASP A 29 -5.99 -15.41 -1.09
C ASP A 29 -6.36 -15.42 -2.59
N ALA A 30 -7.65 -15.47 -2.91
CA ALA A 30 -8.12 -15.45 -4.30
C ALA A 30 -7.68 -14.18 -5.05
N ARG A 31 -7.76 -13.02 -4.38
CA ARG A 31 -7.32 -11.73 -4.96
C ARG A 31 -5.81 -11.70 -5.14
N TRP A 32 -5.07 -12.19 -4.15
CA TRP A 32 -3.60 -12.25 -4.20
C TRP A 32 -3.08 -13.13 -5.34
N LYS A 33 -3.69 -14.30 -5.56
CA LYS A 33 -3.36 -15.19 -6.69
C LYS A 33 -3.57 -14.51 -8.05
N ILE A 34 -4.61 -13.71 -8.19
CA ILE A 34 -4.86 -12.94 -9.42
C ILE A 34 -3.75 -11.90 -9.64
N VAL A 35 -3.33 -11.20 -8.58
CA VAL A 35 -2.22 -10.24 -8.65
C VAL A 35 -0.92 -10.93 -9.08
N LYS A 36 -0.50 -12.00 -8.39
CA LYS A 36 0.70 -12.78 -8.74
C LYS A 36 0.68 -13.33 -10.17
N LYS A 37 -0.50 -13.64 -10.71
CA LYS A 37 -0.66 -14.12 -12.10
C LYS A 37 -0.58 -13.00 -13.14
N LYS A 38 -1.14 -11.82 -12.82
CA LYS A 38 -1.16 -10.68 -13.74
C LYS A 38 0.16 -9.91 -13.73
N ASP A 39 0.83 -9.92 -12.59
CA ASP A 39 2.06 -9.19 -12.38
C ASP A 39 3.18 -10.18 -12.01
N SER A 40 4.05 -10.47 -12.97
CA SER A 40 5.17 -11.41 -12.83
C SER A 40 6.33 -10.85 -11.99
N LYS A 41 6.05 -9.86 -11.13
CA LYS A 41 7.02 -9.23 -10.24
C LYS A 41 7.26 -10.06 -8.99
N ASN A 42 8.49 -9.94 -8.49
CA ASN A 42 8.82 -10.41 -7.15
C ASN A 42 8.53 -9.28 -6.16
N TYR A 43 7.61 -9.51 -5.23
CA TYR A 43 7.22 -8.53 -4.23
C TYR A 43 8.10 -8.67 -2.99
N ILE A 44 8.69 -7.55 -2.55
CA ILE A 44 9.35 -7.43 -1.25
C ILE A 44 8.51 -6.51 -0.40
N PHE A 45 8.08 -7.01 0.76
CA PHE A 45 7.25 -6.27 1.70
C PHE A 45 8.12 -5.77 2.86
N SER A 46 8.03 -4.47 3.15
CA SER A 46 8.72 -3.84 4.27
C SER A 46 7.75 -3.08 5.16
N TYR A 47 7.95 -3.21 6.46
CA TYR A 47 7.25 -2.41 7.44
C TYR A 47 7.90 -1.02 7.52
N THR A 48 7.08 0.02 7.52
CA THR A 48 7.51 1.38 7.86
C THR A 48 6.88 1.78 9.20
N GLU A 49 7.71 2.28 10.11
CA GLU A 49 7.24 2.82 11.40
C GLU A 49 6.50 4.15 11.25
N GLU A 50 6.78 4.87 10.17
CA GLU A 50 6.13 6.14 9.91
C GLU A 50 4.79 5.93 9.22
N ALA A 51 3.78 6.71 9.61
CA ALA A 51 2.49 6.70 8.95
C ALA A 51 2.71 7.01 7.47
N ASN A 52 2.33 6.08 6.58
CA ASN A 52 2.40 6.30 5.14
C ASN A 52 1.35 7.35 4.74
N PHE A 53 1.67 8.63 4.95
CA PHE A 53 0.73 9.75 4.82
C PHE A 53 0.06 9.79 3.44
N GLY A 54 0.79 9.38 2.40
CA GLY A 54 0.25 9.25 1.05
C GLY A 54 -0.81 8.16 0.98
N ALA A 55 -0.49 6.95 1.44
CA ALA A 55 -1.43 5.83 1.46
C ALA A 55 -2.64 6.08 2.35
N ASP A 56 -2.46 6.62 3.56
CA ASP A 56 -3.55 6.96 4.48
C ASP A 56 -4.45 8.08 3.91
N CYS A 57 -3.84 9.14 3.36
CA CYS A 57 -4.59 10.23 2.72
C CYS A 57 -5.46 9.70 1.57
N MET A 58 -4.88 8.83 0.72
CA MET A 58 -5.60 8.20 -0.38
C MET A 58 -6.68 7.21 0.09
N SER A 59 -6.42 6.45 1.16
CA SER A 59 -7.38 5.51 1.75
C SER A 59 -8.59 6.24 2.33
N LYS A 60 -8.36 7.33 3.06
CA LYS A 60 -9.43 8.22 3.56
C LYS A 60 -10.27 8.80 2.43
N LYS A 61 -9.65 9.17 1.30
CA LYS A 61 -10.37 9.64 0.12
C LYS A 61 -11.17 8.51 -0.55
N ALA A 62 -10.59 7.32 -0.66
CA ALA A 62 -11.24 6.16 -1.24
C ALA A 62 -12.48 5.71 -0.46
N CYS A 63 -12.51 5.92 0.87
CA CYS A 63 -13.67 5.61 1.72
C CYS A 63 -14.96 6.35 1.31
N PHE A 64 -14.84 7.46 0.57
CA PHE A 64 -16.00 8.22 0.09
C PHE A 64 -16.45 7.83 -1.32
N LEU A 65 -15.74 6.90 -1.99
CA LEU A 65 -16.12 6.40 -3.30
C LEU A 65 -17.22 5.35 -3.18
N LEU A 66 -18.15 5.35 -4.13
CA LEU A 66 -19.17 4.31 -4.22
C LEU A 66 -18.57 3.00 -4.76
N GLU A 67 -19.30 1.90 -4.58
CA GLU A 67 -18.87 0.61 -5.11
C GLU A 67 -18.68 0.67 -6.63
N GLY A 68 -17.51 0.22 -7.10
CA GLY A 68 -17.13 0.25 -8.51
C GLY A 68 -16.54 1.59 -9.00
N GLU A 69 -16.56 2.63 -8.17
CA GLU A 69 -15.91 3.90 -8.53
C GLU A 69 -14.40 3.84 -8.34
N ARG A 70 -13.69 4.48 -9.27
CA ARG A 70 -12.23 4.65 -9.21
C ARG A 70 -11.88 6.08 -9.55
N ALA A 71 -11.14 6.74 -8.67
CA ALA A 71 -10.49 8.02 -8.96
C ALA A 71 -9.05 7.79 -9.42
N THR A 72 -8.65 8.43 -10.53
CA THR A 72 -7.26 8.45 -11.01
C THR A 72 -6.83 9.89 -11.19
N TYR A 73 -5.61 10.22 -10.77
CA TYR A 73 -5.08 11.58 -10.81
C TYR A 73 -3.80 11.60 -11.65
N VAL A 74 -3.67 12.63 -12.48
CA VAL A 74 -2.43 12.90 -13.22
C VAL A 74 -1.58 13.85 -12.39
N GLY A 75 -0.33 13.47 -12.12
CA GLY A 75 0.55 14.23 -11.24
C GLY A 75 0.16 14.14 -9.76
N ARG A 76 0.61 15.10 -8.95
CA ARG A 76 0.33 15.15 -7.51
C ARG A 76 -0.97 15.93 -7.23
N PRO A 77 -2.01 15.30 -6.66
CA PRO A 77 -3.19 16.02 -6.20
C PRO A 77 -2.83 17.05 -5.12
N HIS A 78 -3.48 18.21 -5.14
CA HIS A 78 -3.24 19.28 -4.16
C HIS A 78 -3.52 18.85 -2.71
N PHE A 79 -4.42 17.88 -2.52
CA PHE A 79 -4.77 17.35 -1.19
C PHE A 79 -3.83 16.22 -0.73
N LEU A 80 -2.95 15.70 -1.59
CA LEU A 80 -2.07 14.58 -1.24
C LEU A 80 -1.01 15.06 -0.26
N LYS A 81 -1.11 14.56 0.98
CA LYS A 81 -0.07 14.68 1.99
C LYS A 81 0.99 13.63 1.67
N VAL A 82 2.22 14.08 1.47
CA VAL A 82 3.39 13.20 1.36
C VAL A 82 4.36 13.60 2.45
N GLU A 83 5.17 12.66 2.88
CA GLU A 83 6.25 12.94 3.82
C GLU A 83 7.20 13.98 3.21
N ILE A 84 7.48 15.03 3.99
CA ILE A 84 8.51 16.01 3.73
C ILE A 84 9.70 15.61 4.60
N SER A 85 10.75 15.05 4.00
CA SER A 85 12.04 14.87 4.68
C SER A 85 12.46 16.23 5.25
N MET A 86 12.70 16.31 6.57
CA MET A 86 12.96 17.54 7.38
C MET A 86 11.77 18.12 8.17
N ARG A 87 10.61 17.47 8.22
CA ARG A 87 9.53 17.88 9.13
C ARG A 87 9.36 16.81 10.22
N GLU A 88 9.46 17.22 11.48
CA GLU A 88 9.15 16.33 12.60
C GLU A 88 7.64 16.08 12.64
N TYR A 89 7.25 14.80 12.63
CA TYR A 89 5.86 14.38 12.79
C TYR A 89 5.67 13.85 14.22
N PHE A 90 4.78 14.50 14.97
CA PHE A 90 4.42 14.04 16.32
C PHE A 90 3.44 12.87 16.22
N ARG A 91 3.73 11.76 16.91
CA ARG A 91 2.72 10.74 17.24
C ARG A 91 1.94 11.24 18.45
N PHE A 92 0.62 11.13 18.39
CA PHE A 92 -0.22 11.21 19.58
C PHE A 92 -0.61 9.76 19.89
N ASP A 93 -0.09 9.25 21.01
CA ASP A 93 -0.49 7.95 21.56
C ASP A 93 -1.95 7.98 22.05
#